data_AF-A0A7Y6BUS3-F1
#
_entry.id   AF-A0A7Y6BUS3-F1
#
_cell.length_a   1.000
_cell.length_b   1.000
_cell.length_c   1.000
_cell.angle_alpha   90.00
_cell.angle_beta   90.00
_cell.angle_gamma   90.00
#
_symmetry.space_group_name_H-M   'P 1'
#
loop_
_entity.id
_entity.type
_entity.pdbx_description
1 polymer ?
#
loop_
_entity_poly.entity_id
_entity_poly.type
_entity_poly.pdbx_seq_one_letter_code
_entity_poly.pdbx_strand_id
1 'polypeptide(L)'
;MNENMINRTWLDKAKQLAPELHQQKVYPERIVNVAPYESAFQGWGVDPLGSASQLYDQILKKGDSITLDFGTHHVGYLTLSLQNVRSNADAPLRLKLTFGEMPCEVGEDFKEYKGWLSRSWLQDEIINVDVLPGTITMDRRYAFRYLKIDVLETSIRYDVRFTDLYCTTVTSADLALVPPLREGIDQDMANIDRVAVQTLRDCMQTVFEDGPKRDRRLWIGDLRLQALVNYETFGYNDLVKRCLYLFAGTRLEGGKVGGCLYEHPEPYVDDIYLYDYALFFIATLYDYYEATGDRDTLEELWPVAYEQIHISLARLDEHGLVQDDDTWYCFLDWHDELNKQAGAQAVLIYNMRRALKIANDLGKSEHEAWIRVQIQRAMNATLSYLWDEEQEYFISGEARQVSWASQVWMILAEVVDAPIARKLLERLEHNGNAIGMTTPYMVHHYVDALVLCGEREKAMEQIRKYWGGMLKDGADTFWELYDPGDKTFSPYGSNLVNSYCHAWSCTPSYFIRRYFS
;
A
#
# COMPACT_ATOMS: atom_id res chain seq x y z
N MET A 1 -7.19 -17.64 23.77
CA MET A 1 -7.30 -17.78 22.30
C MET A 1 -8.76 -17.53 21.99
N ASN A 2 -9.06 -16.35 21.49
CA ASN A 2 -10.40 -15.99 21.06
C ASN A 2 -10.73 -16.85 19.83
N GLU A 3 -11.90 -17.49 19.80
CA GLU A 3 -12.28 -18.34 18.68
C GLU A 3 -12.64 -17.45 17.48
N ASN A 4 -11.78 -17.41 16.47
CA ASN A 4 -12.06 -16.73 15.21
C ASN A 4 -13.32 -17.32 14.55
N MET A 5 -14.14 -16.45 13.94
CA MET A 5 -15.35 -16.84 13.22
C MET A 5 -15.01 -17.17 11.77
N ILE A 6 -15.07 -18.45 11.41
CA ILE A 6 -14.75 -18.95 10.07
C ILE A 6 -16.02 -19.34 9.31
N ASN A 7 -16.25 -18.75 8.14
CA ASN A 7 -17.30 -19.15 7.20
C ASN A 7 -16.69 -19.87 5.99
N ARG A 8 -16.69 -21.21 6.03
CA ARG A 8 -16.08 -22.05 4.97
C ARG A 8 -16.69 -21.83 3.59
N THR A 9 -18.00 -21.60 3.48
CA THR A 9 -18.66 -21.35 2.20
C THR A 9 -18.09 -20.11 1.51
N TRP A 10 -17.81 -19.05 2.27
CA TRP A 10 -17.22 -17.82 1.73
C TRP A 10 -15.74 -17.99 1.40
N LEU A 11 -14.99 -18.77 2.19
CA LEU A 11 -13.61 -19.10 1.85
C LEU A 11 -13.50 -19.98 0.60
N ASP A 12 -14.43 -20.90 0.39
CA ASP A 12 -14.49 -21.71 -0.85
C ASP A 12 -14.81 -20.82 -2.07
N LYS A 13 -15.72 -19.84 -1.93
CA LYS A 13 -15.97 -18.83 -2.97
C LYS A 13 -14.72 -17.99 -3.24
N ALA A 14 -14.07 -17.48 -2.20
CA ALA A 14 -12.81 -16.75 -2.36
C ALA A 14 -11.80 -17.60 -3.13
N LYS A 15 -11.59 -18.86 -2.74
CA LYS A 15 -10.68 -19.81 -3.40
C LYS A 15 -10.97 -20.01 -4.88
N GLN A 16 -12.24 -20.06 -5.29
CA GLN A 16 -12.63 -20.18 -6.71
C GLN A 16 -12.30 -18.92 -7.53
N LEU A 17 -12.21 -17.76 -6.87
CA LEU A 17 -11.83 -16.47 -7.47
C LEU A 17 -10.31 -16.23 -7.43
N ALA A 18 -9.50 -17.20 -7.00
CA ALA A 18 -8.04 -17.05 -6.99
C ALA A 18 -7.53 -16.86 -8.43
N PRO A 19 -6.73 -15.81 -8.70
CA PRO A 19 -6.24 -15.56 -10.04
C PRO A 19 -5.09 -16.51 -10.41
N GLU A 20 -4.92 -16.74 -11.71
CA GLU A 20 -3.64 -17.23 -12.24
C GLU A 20 -2.68 -16.04 -12.40
N LEU A 21 -1.42 -16.19 -11.98
CA LEU A 21 -0.44 -15.13 -12.11
C LEU A 21 0.24 -15.17 -13.49
N HIS A 22 0.23 -14.03 -14.18
CA HIS A 22 1.01 -13.81 -15.40
C HIS A 22 2.49 -13.83 -15.07
N GLN A 23 3.28 -14.46 -15.95
CA GLN A 23 4.73 -14.56 -15.79
C GLN A 23 5.49 -14.01 -16.99
N GLN A 24 6.55 -13.25 -16.72
CA GLN A 24 7.44 -12.73 -17.76
C GLN A 24 8.89 -12.74 -17.30
N LYS A 25 9.79 -13.22 -18.16
CA LYS A 25 11.24 -13.09 -17.95
C LYS A 25 11.70 -11.67 -18.23
N VAL A 26 12.39 -11.07 -17.28
CA VAL A 26 13.05 -9.76 -17.40
C VAL A 26 14.53 -9.89 -17.05
N TYR A 27 15.37 -9.15 -17.78
CA TYR A 27 16.83 -9.20 -17.66
C TYR A 27 17.33 -7.88 -17.09
N PRO A 28 18.48 -7.87 -16.39
CA PRO A 28 19.13 -6.63 -16.00
C PRO A 28 19.45 -5.78 -17.24
N GLU A 29 19.38 -4.45 -17.11
CA GLU A 29 19.71 -3.52 -18.20
C GLU A 29 21.15 -3.04 -18.12
N ARG A 30 21.63 -2.76 -16.89
CA ARG A 30 22.92 -2.09 -16.65
C ARG A 30 23.70 -2.75 -15.52
N ILE A 31 25.02 -2.69 -15.64
CA ILE A 31 25.95 -2.85 -14.52
C ILE A 31 26.16 -1.46 -13.93
N VAL A 32 26.04 -1.34 -12.61
CA VAL A 32 26.11 -0.06 -11.91
C VAL A 32 27.04 -0.11 -10.71
N ASN A 33 27.54 1.05 -10.31
CA ASN A 33 28.16 1.27 -9.01
C ASN A 33 27.15 2.01 -8.12
N VAL A 34 26.97 1.56 -6.89
CA VAL A 34 26.12 2.23 -5.90
C VAL A 34 27.03 2.81 -4.83
N ALA A 35 26.96 4.13 -4.64
CA ALA A 35 27.90 4.88 -3.84
C ALA A 35 27.22 5.99 -3.03
N PRO A 36 27.82 6.40 -1.90
CA PRO A 36 27.26 7.46 -1.07
C PRO A 36 27.40 8.83 -1.75
N TYR A 37 26.28 9.52 -1.95
CA TYR A 37 26.19 10.89 -2.47
C TYR A 37 25.24 11.71 -1.60
N GLU A 38 25.77 12.74 -0.94
CA GLU A 38 25.00 13.59 0.00
C GLU A 38 23.74 14.22 -0.62
N SER A 39 23.79 14.54 -1.92
CA SER A 39 22.66 15.14 -2.65
C SER A 39 21.68 14.12 -3.23
N ALA A 40 21.96 12.81 -3.13
CA ALA A 40 21.06 11.77 -3.62
C ALA A 40 19.97 11.47 -2.60
N PHE A 41 18.83 10.96 -3.08
CA PHE A 41 17.76 10.48 -2.21
C PHE A 41 18.33 9.42 -1.25
N GLN A 42 18.16 9.64 0.05
CA GLN A 42 18.69 8.80 1.14
C GLN A 42 20.21 8.66 1.16
N GLY A 43 20.95 9.57 0.52
CA GLY A 43 22.40 9.57 0.56
C GLY A 43 23.07 8.56 -0.36
N TRP A 44 22.34 7.87 -1.25
CA TRP A 44 22.89 6.86 -2.16
C TRP A 44 22.49 7.11 -3.60
N GLY A 45 23.48 7.17 -4.50
CA GLY A 45 23.22 7.24 -5.93
C GLY A 45 23.88 6.12 -6.73
N VAL A 46 23.62 6.17 -8.04
CA VAL A 46 23.89 5.08 -8.96
C VAL A 46 24.69 5.60 -10.15
N ASP A 47 25.91 5.10 -10.34
CA ASP A 47 26.71 5.40 -11.53
C ASP A 47 26.60 4.24 -12.53
N PRO A 48 26.28 4.52 -13.81
CA PRO A 48 26.32 3.48 -14.84
C PRO A 48 27.78 3.09 -15.14
N LEU A 49 28.08 1.79 -15.09
CA LEU A 49 29.39 1.25 -15.48
C LEU A 49 29.37 0.67 -16.90
N GLY A 50 28.22 0.17 -17.35
CA GLY A 50 28.06 -0.41 -18.68
C GLY A 50 26.75 -1.16 -18.85
N SER A 51 26.57 -1.79 -20.02
CA SER A 51 25.40 -2.63 -20.28
C SER A 51 25.50 -3.95 -19.51
N ALA A 52 24.36 -4.45 -19.00
CA ALA A 52 24.32 -5.75 -18.37
C ALA A 52 24.71 -6.91 -19.29
N SER A 53 24.68 -6.74 -20.63
CA SER A 53 25.18 -7.78 -21.55
C SER A 53 26.67 -8.10 -21.32
N GLN A 54 27.45 -7.14 -20.80
CA GLN A 54 28.86 -7.33 -20.49
C GLN A 54 29.09 -8.27 -19.30
N LEU A 55 28.06 -8.54 -18.48
CA LEU A 55 28.12 -9.49 -17.36
C LEU A 55 28.60 -10.87 -17.82
N TYR A 56 28.12 -11.32 -18.97
CA TYR A 56 28.37 -12.67 -19.48
C TYR A 56 29.79 -12.87 -20.00
N ASP A 57 30.55 -11.79 -20.20
CA ASP A 57 31.97 -11.84 -20.58
C ASP A 57 32.89 -11.79 -19.35
N GLN A 58 32.38 -11.37 -18.18
CA GLN A 58 33.18 -11.20 -16.98
C GLN A 58 33.49 -12.54 -16.29
N ILE A 59 34.72 -12.66 -15.80
CA ILE A 59 35.12 -13.73 -14.90
C ILE A 59 35.20 -13.13 -13.50
N LEU A 60 34.37 -13.61 -12.60
CA LEU A 60 34.32 -13.20 -11.20
C LEU A 60 35.09 -14.19 -10.33
N LYS A 61 35.90 -13.64 -9.44
CA LYS A 61 36.75 -14.36 -8.50
C LYS A 61 36.19 -14.19 -7.09
N LYS A 62 36.71 -15.01 -6.16
CA LYS A 62 36.51 -14.78 -4.73
C LYS A 62 36.80 -13.32 -4.36
N GLY A 63 35.83 -12.67 -3.72
CA GLY A 63 35.90 -11.29 -3.25
C GLY A 63 35.39 -10.26 -4.27
N ASP A 64 35.12 -10.65 -5.52
CA ASP A 64 34.50 -9.75 -6.49
C ASP A 64 33.02 -9.52 -6.16
N SER A 65 32.54 -8.32 -6.47
CA SER A 65 31.15 -7.90 -6.33
C SER A 65 30.69 -7.23 -7.62
N ILE A 66 29.42 -7.44 -7.97
CA ILE A 66 28.76 -6.75 -9.08
C ILE A 66 27.35 -6.31 -8.67
N THR A 67 26.94 -5.11 -9.10
CA THR A 67 25.58 -4.61 -8.90
C THR A 67 24.91 -4.41 -10.25
N LEU A 68 23.68 -4.90 -10.35
CA LEU A 68 22.85 -4.87 -11.54
C LEU A 68 21.64 -3.98 -11.29
N ASP A 69 21.33 -3.12 -12.27
CA ASP A 69 20.10 -2.33 -12.32
C ASP A 69 19.17 -2.94 -13.39
N PHE A 70 17.99 -3.39 -12.97
CA PHE A 70 16.97 -3.95 -13.85
C PHE A 70 16.14 -2.89 -14.59
N GLY A 71 16.47 -1.61 -14.41
CA GLY A 71 15.85 -0.48 -15.11
C GLY A 71 14.63 0.06 -14.40
N THR A 72 13.81 -0.82 -13.80
CA THR A 72 12.62 -0.46 -13.02
C THR A 72 12.31 -1.48 -11.93
N HIS A 73 11.24 -1.28 -11.18
CA HIS A 73 10.80 -2.16 -10.11
C HIS A 73 10.17 -3.46 -10.63
N HIS A 74 10.48 -4.58 -9.99
CA HIS A 74 10.00 -5.91 -10.35
C HIS A 74 9.67 -6.77 -9.13
N VAL A 75 8.67 -7.63 -9.27
CA VAL A 75 8.27 -8.63 -8.27
C VAL A 75 8.35 -10.02 -8.89
N GLY A 76 9.18 -10.92 -8.36
CA GLY A 76 9.38 -12.23 -8.98
C GLY A 76 10.47 -13.12 -8.38
N TYR A 77 10.88 -14.12 -9.17
CA TYR A 77 11.85 -15.15 -8.76
C TYR A 77 13.13 -15.05 -9.60
N LEU A 78 14.28 -14.90 -8.93
CA LEU A 78 15.58 -14.81 -9.59
C LEU A 78 16.06 -16.18 -10.08
N THR A 79 16.59 -16.24 -11.30
CA THR A 79 17.29 -17.41 -11.85
C THR A 79 18.70 -17.03 -12.29
N LEU A 80 19.67 -17.85 -11.88
CA LEU A 80 21.09 -17.69 -12.19
C LEU A 80 21.59 -18.94 -12.92
N SER A 81 22.23 -18.77 -14.08
CA SER A 81 22.97 -19.85 -14.76
C SER A 81 24.45 -19.52 -14.79
N LEU A 82 25.29 -20.42 -14.27
CA LEU A 82 26.71 -20.18 -14.03
C LEU A 82 27.57 -21.31 -14.59
N GLN A 83 28.82 -20.99 -14.93
CA GLN A 83 29.85 -21.96 -15.27
C GLN A 83 31.16 -21.66 -14.55
N ASN A 84 31.90 -22.72 -14.22
CA ASN A 84 33.27 -22.64 -13.74
C ASN A 84 34.23 -22.35 -14.91
N VAL A 85 35.24 -21.54 -14.64
CA VAL A 85 36.32 -21.16 -15.57
C VAL A 85 37.66 -21.54 -14.95
N ARG A 86 38.72 -21.68 -15.77
CA ARG A 86 40.09 -22.09 -15.42
C ARG A 86 40.25 -23.59 -15.07
N SER A 87 39.39 -24.16 -14.24
CA SER A 87 39.42 -25.59 -13.89
C SER A 87 38.04 -26.10 -13.47
N ASN A 88 37.91 -27.40 -13.21
CA ASN A 88 36.69 -28.00 -12.68
C ASN A 88 36.37 -27.43 -11.30
N ALA A 89 35.07 -27.23 -11.02
CA ALA A 89 34.61 -26.88 -9.69
C ALA A 89 34.82 -28.08 -8.76
N ASP A 90 35.77 -27.96 -7.84
CA ASP A 90 36.10 -28.98 -6.83
C ASP A 90 35.66 -28.60 -5.41
N ALA A 91 34.91 -27.50 -5.30
CA ALA A 91 34.17 -27.09 -4.11
C ALA A 91 32.95 -26.26 -4.54
N PRO A 92 31.89 -26.16 -3.73
CA PRO A 92 30.74 -25.30 -4.04
C PRO A 92 31.12 -23.83 -4.23
N LEU A 93 30.41 -23.14 -5.13
CA LEU A 93 30.47 -21.68 -5.24
C LEU A 93 29.54 -21.08 -4.18
N ARG A 94 30.04 -20.15 -3.36
CA ARG A 94 29.20 -19.44 -2.38
C ARG A 94 28.96 -18.00 -2.82
N LEU A 95 27.69 -17.62 -2.94
CA LEU A 95 27.27 -16.27 -3.33
C LEU A 95 26.49 -15.61 -2.19
N LYS A 96 26.65 -14.29 -2.03
CA LYS A 96 25.67 -13.45 -1.34
C LYS A 96 24.87 -12.67 -2.38
N LEU A 97 23.56 -12.66 -2.23
CA LEU A 97 22.64 -11.88 -3.04
C LEU A 97 21.97 -10.85 -2.14
N THR A 98 21.99 -9.58 -2.53
CA THR A 98 21.29 -8.49 -1.83
C THR A 98 20.38 -7.79 -2.83
N PHE A 99 19.10 -7.66 -2.49
CA PHE A 99 18.08 -7.08 -3.35
C PHE A 99 17.58 -5.77 -2.74
N GLY A 100 17.43 -4.74 -3.57
CA GLY A 100 16.92 -3.44 -3.15
C GLY A 100 15.89 -2.86 -4.11
N GLU A 101 14.83 -2.28 -3.58
CA GLU A 101 13.93 -1.42 -4.36
C GLU A 101 14.64 -0.08 -4.63
N MET A 102 15.39 0.42 -3.64
CA MET A 102 16.18 1.66 -3.71
C MET A 102 17.70 1.40 -3.61
N PRO A 103 18.55 2.34 -4.06
CA PRO A 103 20.01 2.16 -4.04
C PRO A 103 20.58 1.93 -2.63
N CYS A 104 20.05 2.59 -1.61
CA CYS A 104 20.51 2.44 -0.23
C CYS A 104 20.46 0.98 0.27
N GLU A 105 19.48 0.20 -0.17
CA GLU A 105 19.29 -1.20 0.25
C GLU A 105 20.38 -2.14 -0.27
N VAL A 106 21.10 -1.77 -1.34
CA VAL A 106 22.28 -2.53 -1.82
C VAL A 106 23.61 -1.85 -1.47
N GLY A 107 23.56 -0.62 -0.96
CA GLY A 107 24.70 0.16 -0.49
C GLY A 107 25.05 -0.08 0.98
N GLU A 108 24.04 -0.23 1.84
CA GLU A 108 24.20 -0.36 3.30
C GLU A 108 24.37 -1.83 3.75
N ASP A 109 24.99 -2.05 4.91
CA ASP A 109 25.04 -3.37 5.53
C ASP A 109 23.80 -3.59 6.39
N PHE A 110 22.94 -4.53 5.99
CA PHE A 110 21.74 -4.92 6.73
C PHE A 110 21.99 -5.38 8.17
N LYS A 111 23.24 -5.67 8.56
CA LYS A 111 23.60 -5.93 9.97
C LYS A 111 23.45 -4.70 10.86
N GLU A 112 23.55 -3.51 10.29
CA GLU A 112 23.42 -2.24 11.03
C GLU A 112 21.96 -1.80 11.18
N TYR A 113 21.01 -2.55 10.59
CA TYR A 113 19.58 -2.27 10.70
C TYR A 113 19.13 -2.20 12.17
N LYS A 114 18.47 -1.09 12.51
CA LYS A 114 17.82 -0.86 13.80
C LYS A 114 16.39 -0.45 13.54
N GLY A 115 15.46 -1.29 13.95
CA GLY A 115 14.04 -1.04 13.82
C GLY A 115 13.24 -2.08 14.59
N TRP A 116 11.95 -1.81 14.77
CA TRP A 116 11.06 -2.71 15.51
C TRP A 116 10.44 -3.79 14.62
N LEU A 117 10.40 -3.57 13.30
CA LEU A 117 10.06 -4.62 12.34
C LEU A 117 11.19 -5.64 12.23
N SER A 118 10.82 -6.86 11.83
CA SER A 118 11.80 -7.93 11.69
C SER A 118 12.76 -7.66 10.53
N ARG A 119 14.07 -7.75 10.80
CA ARG A 119 15.14 -7.72 9.77
C ARG A 119 14.92 -8.74 8.67
N SER A 120 14.16 -9.82 8.92
CA SER A 120 13.88 -10.86 7.91
C SER A 120 13.14 -10.34 6.68
N TRP A 121 12.56 -9.14 6.73
CA TRP A 121 12.01 -8.46 5.54
C TRP A 121 13.09 -7.88 4.62
N LEU A 122 14.27 -7.55 5.14
CA LEU A 122 15.39 -7.10 4.33
C LEU A 122 15.89 -8.27 3.47
N GLN A 123 15.95 -8.04 2.16
CA GLN A 123 16.08 -9.12 1.21
C GLN A 123 17.55 -9.41 0.88
N ASP A 124 18.22 -10.20 1.72
CA ASP A 124 19.49 -10.84 1.37
C ASP A 124 19.43 -12.37 1.52
N GLU A 125 20.33 -13.05 0.81
CA GLU A 125 20.47 -14.50 0.80
C GLU A 125 21.94 -14.90 0.69
N ILE A 126 22.30 -16.02 1.30
CA ILE A 126 23.59 -16.67 1.05
C ILE A 126 23.32 -18.08 0.55
N ILE A 127 23.72 -18.35 -0.69
CA ILE A 127 23.50 -19.63 -1.36
C ILE A 127 24.82 -20.36 -1.63
N ASN A 128 24.75 -21.69 -1.68
CA ASN A 128 25.84 -22.53 -2.17
C ASN A 128 25.38 -23.23 -3.45
N VAL A 129 26.16 -23.10 -4.52
CA VAL A 129 25.96 -23.74 -5.82
C VAL A 129 26.87 -24.95 -5.87
N ASP A 130 26.32 -26.12 -5.58
CA ASP A 130 27.11 -27.35 -5.45
C ASP A 130 27.57 -27.92 -6.80
N VAL A 131 26.84 -27.64 -7.88
CA VAL A 131 27.10 -28.20 -9.22
C VAL A 131 27.30 -27.07 -10.22
N LEU A 132 28.48 -27.08 -10.86
CA LEU A 132 28.83 -26.18 -11.96
C LEU A 132 29.37 -26.98 -13.17
N PRO A 133 29.03 -26.58 -14.41
CA PRO A 133 28.03 -25.57 -14.77
C PRO A 133 26.62 -25.97 -14.34
N GLY A 134 25.77 -25.00 -14.01
CA GLY A 134 24.43 -25.26 -13.48
C GLY A 134 23.54 -24.02 -13.44
N THR A 135 22.24 -24.27 -13.29
CA THR A 135 21.20 -23.25 -13.16
C THR A 135 20.47 -23.42 -11.84
N ILE A 136 20.24 -22.32 -11.13
CA ILE A 136 19.48 -22.28 -9.89
C ILE A 136 18.41 -21.20 -10.01
N THR A 137 17.19 -21.56 -9.63
CA THR A 137 16.08 -20.62 -9.43
C THR A 137 15.82 -20.51 -7.93
N MET A 138 15.70 -19.29 -7.43
CA MET A 138 15.40 -19.01 -6.04
C MET A 138 13.93 -19.30 -5.73
N ASP A 139 13.65 -19.98 -4.62
CA ASP A 139 12.27 -20.30 -4.20
C ASP A 139 11.53 -19.09 -3.62
N ARG A 140 12.26 -18.13 -3.03
CA ARG A 140 11.69 -16.91 -2.44
C ARG A 140 11.28 -15.94 -3.57
N ARG A 141 10.11 -15.31 -3.43
CA ARG A 141 9.73 -14.15 -4.25
C ARG A 141 10.42 -12.90 -3.72
N TYR A 142 10.96 -12.05 -4.58
CA TYR A 142 11.62 -10.78 -4.23
C TYR A 142 10.88 -9.61 -4.90
N ALA A 143 10.93 -8.44 -4.27
CA ALA A 143 10.54 -7.16 -4.87
C ALA A 143 11.75 -6.23 -4.91
N PHE A 144 12.20 -5.81 -6.09
CA PHE A 144 13.48 -5.12 -6.26
C PHE A 144 13.61 -4.44 -7.62
N ARG A 145 14.56 -3.51 -7.69
CA ARG A 145 15.15 -2.99 -8.94
C ARG A 145 16.64 -3.32 -9.03
N TYR A 146 17.33 -3.26 -7.90
CA TYR A 146 18.77 -3.48 -7.82
C TYR A 146 19.08 -4.86 -7.24
N LEU A 147 20.06 -5.53 -7.83
CA LEU A 147 20.61 -6.80 -7.34
C LEU A 147 22.12 -6.67 -7.22
N LYS A 148 22.63 -6.81 -5.99
CA LYS A 148 24.06 -6.95 -5.72
C LYS A 148 24.41 -8.42 -5.50
N ILE A 149 25.50 -8.86 -6.12
CA ILE A 149 26.01 -10.22 -6.05
C ILE A 149 27.46 -10.16 -5.60
N ASP A 150 27.75 -10.74 -4.43
CA ASP A 150 29.11 -10.93 -3.92
C ASP A 150 29.54 -12.39 -4.10
N VAL A 151 30.70 -12.62 -4.72
CA VAL A 151 31.33 -13.95 -4.79
C VAL A 151 32.10 -14.19 -3.50
N LEU A 152 31.45 -14.82 -2.52
CA LEU A 152 32.03 -15.04 -1.20
C LEU A 152 33.15 -16.09 -1.22
N GLU A 153 32.95 -17.19 -1.95
CA GLU A 153 33.91 -18.30 -1.97
C GLU A 153 33.89 -19.04 -3.31
N THR A 154 35.09 -19.31 -3.83
CA THR A 154 35.40 -20.33 -4.84
C THR A 154 36.65 -21.07 -4.37
N SER A 155 36.95 -22.25 -4.91
CA SER A 155 38.27 -22.84 -4.64
C SER A 155 39.36 -22.06 -5.38
N ILE A 156 40.62 -22.23 -4.95
CA ILE A 156 41.78 -21.63 -5.64
C ILE A 156 41.94 -22.10 -7.10
N ARG A 157 41.19 -23.12 -7.54
CA ARG A 157 41.35 -23.74 -8.87
C ARG A 157 40.42 -23.19 -9.92
N TYR A 158 39.28 -22.60 -9.52
CA TYR A 158 38.29 -22.11 -10.48
C TYR A 158 37.79 -20.72 -10.11
N ASP A 159 37.37 -19.99 -11.13
CA ASP A 159 36.65 -18.73 -11.04
C ASP A 159 35.29 -18.93 -11.72
N VAL A 160 34.37 -17.97 -11.67
CA VAL A 160 32.99 -18.17 -12.19
C VAL A 160 32.59 -17.13 -13.21
N ARG A 161 31.66 -17.52 -14.08
CA ARG A 161 31.06 -16.65 -15.09
C ARG A 161 29.57 -16.93 -15.19
N PHE A 162 28.78 -15.88 -15.29
CA PHE A 162 27.36 -15.99 -15.60
C PHE A 162 27.16 -16.33 -17.07
N THR A 163 26.21 -17.23 -17.34
CA THR A 163 25.77 -17.60 -18.69
C THR A 163 24.35 -17.15 -18.98
N ASP A 164 23.55 -16.96 -17.93
CA ASP A 164 22.22 -16.36 -17.99
C ASP A 164 21.84 -15.81 -16.59
N LEU A 165 21.10 -14.71 -16.54
CA LEU A 165 20.59 -14.12 -15.30
C LEU A 165 19.31 -13.34 -15.59
N TYR A 166 18.19 -13.78 -15.01
CA TYR A 166 16.90 -13.12 -15.19
C TYR A 166 15.99 -13.24 -13.97
N CYS A 167 15.01 -12.36 -13.87
CA CYS A 167 13.90 -12.49 -12.94
C CYS A 167 12.66 -12.97 -13.70
N THR A 168 11.95 -13.97 -13.18
CA THR A 168 10.61 -14.31 -13.66
C THR A 168 9.61 -13.52 -12.83
N THR A 169 9.07 -12.44 -13.40
CA THR A 169 8.09 -11.57 -12.73
C THR A 169 6.74 -12.26 -12.59
N VAL A 170 5.97 -11.88 -11.57
CA VAL A 170 4.62 -12.40 -11.31
C VAL A 170 3.65 -11.28 -10.94
N THR A 171 2.43 -11.33 -11.48
CA THR A 171 1.32 -10.41 -11.16
C THR A 171 0.00 -10.99 -11.65
N SER A 172 -1.13 -10.62 -11.03
CA SER A 172 -2.46 -10.92 -11.56
C SER A 172 -3.00 -9.82 -12.50
N ALA A 173 -2.24 -8.75 -12.70
CA ALA A 173 -2.63 -7.62 -13.53
C ALA A 173 -2.04 -7.69 -14.95
N ASP A 174 -2.84 -7.33 -15.95
CA ASP A 174 -2.43 -7.22 -17.35
C ASP A 174 -2.46 -5.76 -17.81
N LEU A 175 -1.27 -5.21 -18.12
CA LEU A 175 -1.12 -3.84 -18.61
C LEU A 175 -1.87 -3.58 -19.92
N ALA A 176 -2.11 -4.62 -20.73
CA ALA A 176 -2.87 -4.48 -21.98
C ALA A 176 -4.35 -4.14 -21.74
N LEU A 177 -4.87 -4.37 -20.53
CA LEU A 177 -6.25 -4.07 -20.15
C LEU A 177 -6.44 -2.62 -19.68
N VAL A 178 -5.37 -1.88 -19.40
CA VAL A 178 -5.45 -0.51 -18.89
C VAL A 178 -5.96 0.43 -20.00
N PRO A 179 -7.09 1.13 -19.82
CA PRO A 179 -7.58 2.08 -20.80
C PRO A 179 -6.58 3.21 -21.05
N PRO A 180 -6.48 3.73 -22.28
CA PRO A 180 -5.68 4.92 -22.53
C PRO A 180 -6.22 6.11 -21.73
N LEU A 181 -5.32 7.01 -21.33
CA LEU A 181 -5.71 8.30 -20.76
C LEU A 181 -6.50 9.11 -21.79
N ARG A 182 -7.43 9.96 -21.33
CA ARG A 182 -8.16 10.88 -22.21
C ARG A 182 -7.22 11.92 -22.81
N GLU A 183 -7.60 12.46 -23.97
CA GLU A 183 -6.85 13.55 -24.61
C GLU A 183 -6.80 14.79 -23.71
N GLY A 184 -5.66 15.50 -23.71
CA GLY A 184 -5.49 16.73 -22.93
C GLY A 184 -4.92 16.57 -21.52
N ILE A 185 -4.61 15.34 -21.08
CA ILE A 185 -3.83 15.13 -19.85
C ILE A 185 -2.37 15.57 -20.07
N ASP A 186 -1.89 16.45 -19.20
CA ASP A 186 -0.51 16.93 -19.22
C ASP A 186 0.51 15.80 -19.00
N GLN A 187 1.69 15.92 -19.60
CA GLN A 187 2.71 14.86 -19.58
C GLN A 187 3.20 14.53 -18.16
N ASP A 188 3.23 15.49 -17.25
CA ASP A 188 3.59 15.27 -15.85
C ASP A 188 2.56 14.39 -15.14
N MET A 189 1.26 14.66 -15.34
CA MET A 189 0.16 13.83 -14.84
C MET A 189 0.15 12.44 -15.48
N ALA A 190 0.43 12.34 -16.79
CA ALA A 190 0.56 11.05 -17.46
C ALA A 190 1.72 10.21 -16.89
N ASN A 191 2.83 10.85 -16.50
CA ASN A 191 3.94 10.16 -15.85
C ASN A 191 3.58 9.68 -14.43
N ILE A 192 2.84 10.51 -13.67
CA ILE A 192 2.32 10.13 -12.34
C ILE A 192 1.37 8.94 -12.47
N ASP A 193 0.45 8.97 -13.44
CA ASP A 193 -0.48 7.87 -13.71
C ASP A 193 0.27 6.58 -14.06
N ARG A 194 1.26 6.64 -14.94
CA ARG A 194 2.08 5.47 -15.31
C ARG A 194 2.74 4.81 -14.10
N VAL A 195 3.34 5.61 -13.20
CA VAL A 195 3.98 5.11 -11.96
C VAL A 195 2.93 4.54 -11.00
N ALA A 196 1.76 5.17 -10.88
CA ALA A 196 0.65 4.62 -10.10
C ALA A 196 0.17 3.27 -10.63
N VAL A 197 -0.04 3.14 -11.94
CA VAL A 197 -0.45 1.88 -12.59
C VAL A 197 0.60 0.78 -12.36
N GLN A 198 1.89 1.11 -12.47
CA GLN A 198 2.98 0.16 -12.17
C GLN A 198 2.95 -0.27 -10.69
N THR A 199 2.72 0.67 -9.77
CA THR A 199 2.63 0.38 -8.33
C THR A 199 1.50 -0.60 -8.04
N LEU A 200 0.30 -0.35 -8.59
CA LEU A 200 -0.83 -1.25 -8.41
C LEU A 200 -0.56 -2.63 -9.03
N ARG A 201 -0.01 -2.69 -10.24
CA ARG A 201 0.34 -3.94 -10.92
C ARG A 201 1.21 -4.84 -10.05
N ASP A 202 2.25 -4.27 -9.45
CA ASP A 202 3.22 -5.04 -8.68
C ASP A 202 2.65 -5.52 -7.33
N CYS A 203 1.67 -4.81 -6.77
CA CYS A 203 0.90 -5.22 -5.59
C CYS A 203 -0.27 -6.18 -5.89
N MET A 204 -0.75 -6.24 -7.14
CA MET A 204 -1.79 -7.18 -7.57
C MET A 204 -1.20 -8.59 -7.76
N GLN A 205 -1.46 -9.46 -6.79
CA GLN A 205 -0.97 -10.84 -6.74
C GLN A 205 -2.18 -11.79 -6.60
N THR A 206 -2.09 -12.85 -5.79
CA THR A 206 -3.23 -13.71 -5.44
C THR A 206 -4.27 -12.99 -4.57
N VAL A 207 -3.88 -11.88 -3.96
CA VAL A 207 -4.68 -10.86 -3.30
C VAL A 207 -4.14 -9.47 -3.69
N PHE A 208 -4.83 -8.41 -3.27
CA PHE A 208 -4.24 -7.06 -3.25
C PHE A 208 -3.28 -6.95 -2.07
N GLU A 209 -1.99 -7.12 -2.31
CA GLU A 209 -0.97 -6.92 -1.28
C GLU A 209 -0.81 -5.41 -1.01
N ASP A 210 -0.50 -5.03 0.23
CA ASP A 210 -0.12 -3.67 0.61
C ASP A 210 1.18 -3.25 -0.12
N GLY A 211 2.23 -4.07 0.03
CA GLY A 211 3.52 -3.94 -0.64
C GLY A 211 4.19 -5.29 -0.89
N PRO A 212 4.85 -5.49 -2.06
CA PRO A 212 5.32 -6.81 -2.49
C PRO A 212 6.67 -7.21 -1.87
N LYS A 213 7.44 -6.24 -1.36
CA LYS A 213 8.58 -6.51 -0.47
C LYS A 213 8.07 -6.92 0.90
N ARG A 214 7.20 -6.08 1.46
CA ARG A 214 6.60 -6.14 2.79
C ARG A 214 5.30 -5.30 2.78
N ASP A 215 4.24 -5.72 3.47
CA ASP A 215 4.08 -6.95 4.26
C ASP A 215 3.65 -8.18 3.44
N ARG A 216 3.46 -8.02 2.13
CA ARG A 216 2.93 -9.04 1.21
C ARG A 216 1.54 -9.51 1.61
N ARG A 217 0.71 -8.59 2.09
CA ARG A 217 -0.49 -8.94 2.86
C ARG A 217 -1.70 -8.11 2.46
N LEU A 218 -2.87 -8.72 2.61
CA LEU A 218 -4.13 -8.04 2.41
C LEU A 218 -4.51 -7.26 3.67
N TRP A 219 -4.44 -5.93 3.58
CA TRP A 219 -4.95 -4.98 4.56
C TRP A 219 -6.20 -4.28 4.00
N ILE A 220 -7.23 -4.06 4.82
CA ILE A 220 -8.51 -3.57 4.31
C ILE A 220 -8.50 -2.06 3.98
N GLY A 221 -7.72 -1.26 4.71
CA GLY A 221 -7.49 0.15 4.38
C GLY A 221 -6.84 0.29 3.00
N ASP A 222 -5.82 -0.50 2.74
CA ASP A 222 -5.13 -0.61 1.45
C ASP A 222 -6.06 -1.12 0.35
N LEU A 223 -6.75 -2.23 0.59
CA LEU A 223 -7.69 -2.84 -0.36
C LEU A 223 -8.69 -1.80 -0.88
N ARG A 224 -9.24 -0.97 0.00
CA ARG A 224 -10.20 0.07 -0.39
C ARG A 224 -9.59 0.99 -1.46
N LEU A 225 -8.38 1.50 -1.23
CA LEU A 225 -7.74 2.44 -2.16
C LEU A 225 -7.26 1.73 -3.44
N GLN A 226 -6.75 0.51 -3.32
CA GLN A 226 -6.36 -0.32 -4.44
C GLN A 226 -7.55 -0.64 -5.36
N ALA A 227 -8.71 -0.94 -4.79
CA ALA A 227 -9.92 -1.22 -5.53
C ALA A 227 -10.38 -0.02 -6.37
N LEU A 228 -10.33 1.20 -5.79
CA LEU A 228 -10.66 2.43 -6.53
C LEU A 228 -9.78 2.63 -7.77
N VAL A 229 -8.47 2.38 -7.64
CA VAL A 229 -7.55 2.49 -8.79
C VAL A 229 -7.78 1.36 -9.78
N ASN A 230 -8.03 0.13 -9.29
CA ASN A 230 -8.34 -1.01 -10.14
C ASN A 230 -9.55 -0.74 -11.06
N TYR A 231 -10.62 -0.13 -10.55
CA TYR A 231 -11.82 0.16 -11.36
C TYR A 231 -11.55 1.06 -12.56
N GLU A 232 -10.58 1.97 -12.45
CA GLU A 232 -10.20 2.92 -13.51
C GLU A 232 -9.03 2.40 -14.39
N THR A 233 -8.44 1.26 -14.03
CA THR A 233 -7.24 0.68 -14.68
C THR A 233 -7.46 -0.75 -15.13
N PHE A 234 -7.08 -1.76 -14.34
CA PHE A 234 -7.10 -3.17 -14.73
C PHE A 234 -8.50 -3.77 -14.78
N GLY A 235 -9.47 -3.19 -14.08
CA GLY A 235 -10.85 -3.66 -14.03
C GLY A 235 -11.01 -5.08 -13.50
N TYR A 236 -10.05 -5.60 -12.72
CA TYR A 236 -10.04 -7.00 -12.30
C TYR A 236 -10.87 -7.23 -11.03
N ASN A 237 -12.18 -7.06 -11.19
CA ASN A 237 -13.15 -7.00 -10.10
C ASN A 237 -13.34 -8.33 -9.35
N ASP A 238 -13.01 -9.47 -9.98
CA ASP A 238 -13.02 -10.78 -9.30
C ASP A 238 -12.00 -10.83 -8.16
N LEU A 239 -10.86 -10.15 -8.29
CA LEU A 239 -9.87 -10.06 -7.21
C LEU A 239 -10.39 -9.22 -6.03
N VAL A 240 -11.17 -8.16 -6.31
CA VAL A 240 -11.79 -7.34 -5.24
C VAL A 240 -12.84 -8.18 -4.51
N LYS A 241 -13.69 -8.87 -5.28
CA LYS A 241 -14.69 -9.81 -4.77
C LYS A 241 -14.06 -10.88 -3.89
N ARG A 242 -12.96 -11.50 -4.34
CA ARG A 242 -12.17 -12.47 -3.57
C ARG A 242 -11.76 -11.89 -2.22
N CYS A 243 -11.15 -10.70 -2.22
CA CYS A 243 -10.66 -10.06 -0.99
C CYS A 243 -11.80 -9.72 -0.02
N LEU A 244 -12.95 -9.27 -0.50
CA LEU A 244 -14.16 -9.07 0.32
C LEU A 244 -14.64 -10.37 0.97
N TYR A 245 -14.67 -11.49 0.23
CA TYR A 245 -15.02 -12.80 0.80
C TYR A 245 -13.98 -13.32 1.79
N LEU A 246 -12.69 -13.01 1.60
CA LEU A 246 -11.65 -13.38 2.58
C LEU A 246 -11.92 -12.67 3.92
N PHE A 247 -12.10 -11.35 3.93
CA PHE A 247 -12.43 -10.61 5.16
C PHE A 247 -13.76 -11.04 5.79
N ALA A 248 -14.79 -11.30 4.99
CA ALA A 248 -16.07 -11.79 5.49
C ALA A 248 -15.97 -13.21 6.05
N GLY A 249 -15.16 -14.06 5.39
CA GLY A 249 -14.96 -15.48 5.70
C GLY A 249 -14.06 -15.73 6.90
N THR A 250 -13.16 -14.81 7.23
CA THR A 250 -12.30 -14.85 8.42
C THR A 250 -12.50 -13.60 9.27
N ARG A 251 -13.32 -13.71 10.33
CA ARG A 251 -13.58 -12.60 11.25
C ARG A 251 -13.08 -12.92 12.65
N LEU A 252 -12.77 -11.88 13.40
CA LEU A 252 -12.41 -11.99 14.81
C LEU A 252 -13.66 -12.32 15.66
N GLU A 253 -13.43 -12.65 16.92
CA GLU A 253 -14.50 -12.89 17.89
C GLU A 253 -15.47 -11.69 17.96
N GLY A 254 -16.76 -12.01 18.08
CA GLY A 254 -17.82 -11.01 18.11
C GLY A 254 -18.14 -10.39 16.74
N GLY A 255 -17.69 -11.04 15.64
CA GLY A 255 -18.07 -10.67 14.28
C GLY A 255 -17.26 -9.54 13.65
N LYS A 256 -16.20 -9.07 14.33
CA LYS A 256 -15.35 -7.97 13.89
C LYS A 256 -14.56 -8.35 12.64
N VAL A 257 -14.58 -7.50 11.62
CA VAL A 257 -13.62 -7.58 10.51
C VAL A 257 -12.25 -7.13 11.05
N GLY A 258 -11.21 -7.94 10.82
CA GLY A 258 -9.84 -7.62 11.23
C GLY A 258 -9.17 -6.61 10.29
N GLY A 259 -8.07 -6.01 10.75
CA GLY A 259 -7.31 -5.04 9.95
C GLY A 259 -6.64 -5.67 8.74
N CYS A 260 -6.15 -6.90 8.88
CA CYS A 260 -5.53 -7.67 7.82
C CYS A 260 -5.73 -9.19 7.98
N LEU A 261 -5.35 -9.93 6.95
CA LEU A 261 -5.38 -11.39 6.94
C LEU A 261 -4.22 -11.97 6.14
N TYR A 262 -3.89 -13.21 6.44
CA TYR A 262 -2.89 -14.01 5.74
C TYR A 262 -3.59 -15.01 4.83
N GLU A 263 -3.01 -15.31 3.67
CA GLU A 263 -3.53 -16.32 2.73
C GLU A 263 -3.02 -17.74 3.03
N HIS A 264 -1.82 -17.84 3.62
CA HIS A 264 -1.08 -19.10 3.73
C HIS A 264 -0.75 -19.46 5.19
N PRO A 265 -0.69 -20.77 5.53
CA PRO A 265 -0.94 -21.93 4.67
C PRO A 265 -2.42 -22.12 4.29
N GLU A 266 -3.33 -21.51 5.06
CA GLU A 266 -4.74 -21.35 4.74
C GLU A 266 -5.17 -19.94 5.17
N PRO A 267 -6.27 -19.37 4.62
CA PRO A 267 -6.71 -18.04 5.00
C PRO A 267 -7.04 -17.91 6.50
N TYR A 268 -6.43 -16.94 7.17
CA TYR A 268 -6.76 -16.58 8.56
C TYR A 268 -6.60 -15.08 8.81
N VAL A 269 -7.48 -14.53 9.64
CA VAL A 269 -7.45 -13.12 10.06
C VAL A 269 -6.39 -12.91 11.13
N ASP A 270 -5.67 -11.79 11.07
CA ASP A 270 -4.74 -11.38 12.13
C ASP A 270 -5.51 -10.93 13.37
N ASP A 271 -4.89 -10.93 14.55
CA ASP A 271 -5.53 -10.49 15.80
C ASP A 271 -5.65 -8.97 15.94
N ILE A 272 -5.18 -8.24 14.93
CA ILE A 272 -5.24 -6.78 14.83
C ILE A 272 -6.66 -6.34 14.47
N TYR A 273 -7.27 -5.57 15.37
CA TYR A 273 -8.52 -4.86 15.13
C TYR A 273 -8.27 -3.36 15.12
N LEU A 274 -8.67 -2.72 14.02
CA LEU A 274 -8.63 -1.28 13.82
C LEU A 274 -10.03 -0.79 13.46
N TYR A 275 -10.52 0.19 14.20
CA TYR A 275 -11.89 0.69 14.18
C TYR A 275 -12.29 1.22 12.79
N ASP A 276 -11.43 2.04 12.19
CA ASP A 276 -11.61 2.59 10.85
C ASP A 276 -11.52 1.51 9.77
N TYR A 277 -10.59 0.58 9.90
CA TYR A 277 -10.39 -0.53 8.95
C TYR A 277 -11.60 -1.47 8.91
N ALA A 278 -12.14 -1.84 10.07
CA ALA A 278 -13.36 -2.65 10.14
C ALA A 278 -14.54 -1.95 9.44
N LEU A 279 -14.68 -0.63 9.65
CA LEU A 279 -15.69 0.18 8.97
C LEU A 279 -15.45 0.27 7.45
N PHE A 280 -14.19 0.29 6.98
CA PHE A 280 -13.88 0.32 5.54
C PHE A 280 -14.30 -0.94 4.78
N PHE A 281 -14.67 -2.03 5.45
CA PHE A 281 -15.40 -3.12 4.79
C PHE A 281 -16.69 -2.62 4.13
N ILE A 282 -17.41 -1.71 4.78
CA ILE A 282 -18.65 -1.11 4.28
C ILE A 282 -18.37 -0.26 3.05
N ALA A 283 -17.38 0.63 3.11
CA ALA A 283 -17.01 1.47 1.97
C ALA A 283 -16.51 0.64 0.78
N THR A 284 -15.65 -0.36 1.02
CA THR A 284 -15.13 -1.23 -0.03
C THR A 284 -16.24 -2.03 -0.69
N LEU A 285 -17.21 -2.55 0.09
CA LEU A 285 -18.36 -3.27 -0.44
C LEU A 285 -19.29 -2.35 -1.26
N TYR A 286 -19.52 -1.12 -0.79
CA TYR A 286 -20.31 -0.13 -1.52
C TYR A 286 -19.65 0.23 -2.85
N ASP A 287 -18.35 0.59 -2.84
CA ASP A 287 -17.62 1.00 -4.04
C ASP A 287 -17.51 -0.17 -5.04
N TYR A 288 -17.37 -1.41 -4.55
CA TYR A 288 -17.43 -2.62 -5.38
C TYR A 288 -18.77 -2.78 -6.09
N TYR A 289 -19.88 -2.61 -5.37
CA TYR A 289 -21.20 -2.70 -5.97
C TYR A 289 -21.43 -1.58 -6.98
N GLU A 290 -21.03 -0.34 -6.68
CA GLU A 290 -21.16 0.78 -7.62
C GLU A 290 -20.34 0.55 -8.91
N ALA A 291 -19.17 -0.08 -8.80
CA ALA A 291 -18.31 -0.37 -9.95
C ALA A 291 -18.78 -1.57 -10.80
N THR A 292 -19.49 -2.53 -10.21
CA THR A 292 -19.78 -3.83 -10.85
C THR A 292 -21.27 -4.11 -11.10
N GLY A 293 -22.15 -3.52 -10.31
CA GLY A 293 -23.56 -3.88 -10.23
C GLY A 293 -23.81 -5.29 -9.67
N ASP A 294 -22.83 -5.95 -9.06
CA ASP A 294 -22.96 -7.31 -8.50
C ASP A 294 -23.80 -7.30 -7.22
N ARG A 295 -25.12 -7.31 -7.43
CA ARG A 295 -26.13 -7.31 -6.37
C ARG A 295 -26.09 -8.57 -5.52
N ASP A 296 -25.77 -9.73 -6.10
CA ASP A 296 -25.74 -11.00 -5.37
C ASP A 296 -24.66 -10.98 -4.28
N THR A 297 -23.47 -10.48 -4.62
CA THR A 297 -22.37 -10.29 -3.65
C THR A 297 -22.74 -9.23 -2.61
N LEU A 298 -23.37 -8.13 -3.02
CA LEU A 298 -23.84 -7.10 -2.10
C LEU A 298 -24.83 -7.67 -1.08
N GLU A 299 -25.84 -8.42 -1.53
CA GLU A 299 -26.85 -9.04 -0.67
C GLU A 299 -26.24 -10.06 0.29
N GLU A 300 -25.28 -10.87 -0.17
CA GLU A 300 -24.63 -11.89 0.64
C GLU A 300 -23.70 -11.31 1.72
N LEU A 301 -22.96 -10.24 1.40
CA LEU A 301 -21.99 -9.63 2.31
C LEU A 301 -22.56 -8.50 3.16
N TRP A 302 -23.75 -7.99 2.82
CA TRP A 302 -24.44 -6.95 3.59
C TRP A 302 -24.56 -7.25 5.10
N PRO A 303 -24.90 -8.48 5.54
CA PRO A 303 -24.97 -8.77 6.98
C PRO A 303 -23.67 -8.45 7.74
N VAL A 304 -22.50 -8.71 7.13
CA VAL A 304 -21.20 -8.41 7.73
C VAL A 304 -20.99 -6.89 7.83
N ALA A 305 -21.26 -6.17 6.74
CA ALA A 305 -21.14 -4.71 6.69
C ALA A 305 -22.07 -4.03 7.71
N TYR A 306 -23.32 -4.49 7.80
CA TYR A 306 -24.29 -3.96 8.76
C TYR A 306 -23.88 -4.26 10.21
N GLU A 307 -23.35 -5.45 10.49
CA GLU A 307 -22.84 -5.83 11.82
C GLU A 307 -21.66 -4.94 12.25
N GLN A 308 -20.76 -4.55 11.32
CA GLN A 308 -19.65 -3.64 11.67
C GLN A 308 -20.15 -2.30 12.21
N ILE A 309 -21.28 -1.78 11.73
CA ILE A 309 -21.87 -0.54 12.26
C ILE A 309 -22.27 -0.74 13.73
N HIS A 310 -22.96 -1.83 14.05
CA HIS A 310 -23.37 -2.12 15.44
C HIS A 310 -22.18 -2.27 16.38
N ILE A 311 -21.14 -2.98 15.93
CA ILE A 311 -19.89 -3.15 16.67
C ILE A 311 -19.24 -1.79 16.92
N SER A 312 -19.13 -0.95 15.89
CA SER A 312 -18.50 0.36 16.00
C SER A 312 -19.29 1.31 16.91
N LEU A 313 -20.63 1.27 16.87
CA LEU A 313 -21.48 2.09 17.74
C LEU A 313 -21.33 1.76 19.23
N ALA A 314 -20.87 0.55 19.58
CA ALA A 314 -20.61 0.18 20.97
C ALA A 314 -19.43 0.96 21.60
N ARG A 315 -18.61 1.62 20.77
CA ARG A 315 -17.52 2.51 21.22
C ARG A 315 -18.00 3.95 21.48
N LEU A 316 -19.26 4.27 21.17
CA LEU A 316 -19.78 5.60 21.46
C LEU A 316 -20.08 5.77 22.94
N ASP A 317 -19.76 6.93 23.49
CA ASP A 317 -20.17 7.33 24.82
C ASP A 317 -21.66 7.73 24.88
N GLU A 318 -22.09 8.20 26.05
CA GLU A 318 -23.46 8.68 26.27
C GLU A 318 -23.84 9.88 25.37
N HIS A 319 -22.87 10.72 25.01
CA HIS A 319 -23.06 11.86 24.12
C HIS A 319 -23.11 11.46 22.63
N GLY A 320 -22.67 10.26 22.28
CA GLY A 320 -22.59 9.78 20.91
C GLY A 320 -21.25 10.07 20.22
N LEU A 321 -20.20 10.30 21.00
CA LEU A 321 -18.83 10.45 20.52
C LEU A 321 -18.06 9.14 20.66
N VAL A 322 -17.23 8.83 19.67
CA VAL A 322 -16.25 7.73 19.78
C VAL A 322 -15.37 7.99 21.02
N GLN A 323 -15.28 7.00 21.90
CA GLN A 323 -14.36 7.03 23.02
C GLN A 323 -12.92 6.94 22.52
N ASP A 324 -12.04 7.76 23.09
CA ASP A 324 -10.61 7.79 22.81
C ASP A 324 -9.85 7.03 23.90
N ASP A 325 -8.76 6.38 23.52
CA ASP A 325 -7.82 5.73 24.45
C ASP A 325 -6.43 5.62 23.82
N ASP A 326 -5.42 5.34 24.65
CA ASP A 326 -4.01 5.28 24.22
C ASP A 326 -3.65 4.00 23.44
N THR A 327 -4.61 3.11 23.19
CA THR A 327 -4.35 1.92 22.37
C THR A 327 -4.37 2.29 20.89
N TRP A 328 -3.78 1.42 20.07
CA TRP A 328 -3.85 1.56 18.61
C TRP A 328 -5.21 1.09 18.07
N TYR A 329 -6.30 1.70 18.53
CA TYR A 329 -7.67 1.31 18.19
C TYR A 329 -8.11 1.79 16.81
N CYS A 330 -7.44 2.78 16.23
CA CYS A 330 -7.79 3.43 14.97
C CYS A 330 -6.52 3.91 14.27
N PHE A 331 -6.42 3.65 12.96
CA PHE A 331 -5.21 3.97 12.20
C PHE A 331 -5.15 5.43 11.77
N LEU A 332 -6.04 5.87 10.87
CA LEU A 332 -6.05 7.17 10.17
C LEU A 332 -4.78 7.57 9.39
N ASP A 333 -3.62 7.59 10.04
CA ASP A 333 -2.31 7.97 9.49
C ASP A 333 -1.17 7.53 10.44
N TRP A 334 0.05 7.36 9.91
CA TRP A 334 1.26 7.07 10.67
C TRP A 334 1.83 8.34 11.31
N HIS A 335 1.18 8.84 12.36
CA HIS A 335 1.65 9.98 13.14
C HIS A 335 1.43 9.74 14.64
N ASP A 336 2.51 9.64 15.41
CA ASP A 336 2.45 9.23 16.83
C ASP A 336 1.67 10.22 17.70
N GLU A 337 1.76 11.52 17.41
CA GLU A 337 1.05 12.55 18.17
C GLU A 337 -0.42 12.73 17.75
N LEU A 338 -0.88 12.04 16.71
CA LEU A 338 -2.23 12.27 16.17
C LEU A 338 -3.29 11.64 17.07
N ASN A 339 -4.09 12.48 17.72
CA ASN A 339 -5.30 12.04 18.41
C ASN A 339 -6.35 11.57 17.39
N LYS A 340 -6.95 10.40 17.62
CA LYS A 340 -7.78 9.71 16.62
C LYS A 340 -9.29 9.92 16.79
N GLN A 341 -9.74 10.55 17.88
CA GLN A 341 -11.16 10.64 18.23
C GLN A 341 -12.05 11.24 17.13
N ALA A 342 -11.73 12.47 16.70
CA ALA A 342 -12.55 13.19 15.74
C ALA A 342 -12.52 12.54 14.35
N GLY A 343 -11.34 12.06 13.92
CA GLY A 343 -11.22 11.29 12.68
C GLY A 343 -12.02 9.99 12.72
N ALA A 344 -11.97 9.23 13.83
CA ALA A 344 -12.75 8.01 14.01
C ALA A 344 -14.27 8.28 14.00
N GLN A 345 -14.72 9.36 14.66
CA GLN A 345 -16.12 9.82 14.62
C GLN A 345 -16.56 10.10 13.18
N ALA A 346 -15.72 10.78 12.41
CA ALA A 346 -16.00 11.10 11.01
C ALA A 346 -16.01 9.85 10.12
N VAL A 347 -15.07 8.92 10.29
CA VAL A 347 -15.04 7.64 9.56
C VAL A 347 -16.31 6.81 9.84
N LEU A 348 -16.84 6.84 11.07
CA LEU A 348 -18.12 6.20 11.39
C LEU A 348 -19.27 6.82 10.58
N ILE A 349 -19.40 8.16 10.57
CA ILE A 349 -20.44 8.86 9.81
C ILE A 349 -20.31 8.57 8.30
N TYR A 350 -19.08 8.64 7.78
CA TYR A 350 -18.74 8.34 6.38
C TYR A 350 -19.23 6.95 5.94
N ASN A 351 -18.99 5.93 6.77
CA ASN A 351 -19.38 4.56 6.45
C ASN A 351 -20.87 4.30 6.68
N MET A 352 -21.48 4.89 7.70
CA MET A 352 -22.94 4.79 7.88
C MET A 352 -23.71 5.41 6.71
N ARG A 353 -23.22 6.50 6.10
CA ARG A 353 -23.82 7.07 4.89
C ARG A 353 -23.77 6.12 3.70
N ARG A 354 -22.70 5.34 3.53
CA ARG A 354 -22.57 4.31 2.50
C ARG A 354 -23.48 3.12 2.78
N ALA A 355 -23.51 2.67 4.03
CA ALA A 355 -24.45 1.64 4.46
C ALA A 355 -25.91 2.04 4.24
N LEU A 356 -26.23 3.33 4.39
CA LEU A 356 -27.57 3.85 4.10
C LEU A 356 -27.92 3.71 2.61
N LYS A 357 -26.95 3.93 1.71
CA LYS A 357 -27.12 3.69 0.26
C LYS A 357 -27.34 2.21 -0.03
N ILE A 358 -26.49 1.35 0.51
CA ILE A 358 -26.65 -0.11 0.37
C ILE A 358 -28.03 -0.56 0.87
N ALA A 359 -28.45 -0.12 2.07
CA ALA A 359 -29.74 -0.50 2.63
C ALA A 359 -30.91 -0.06 1.75
N ASN A 360 -30.81 1.12 1.12
CA ASN A 360 -31.81 1.61 0.18
C ASN A 360 -31.87 0.75 -1.09
N ASP A 361 -30.72 0.46 -1.71
CA ASP A 361 -30.63 -0.36 -2.92
C ASP A 361 -31.11 -1.80 -2.69
N LEU A 362 -30.87 -2.34 -1.49
CA LEU A 362 -31.34 -3.66 -1.07
C LEU A 362 -32.80 -3.68 -0.59
N GLY A 363 -33.48 -2.53 -0.53
CA GLY A 363 -34.86 -2.44 -0.05
C GLY A 363 -35.03 -2.77 1.44
N LYS A 364 -34.00 -2.56 2.25
CA LYS A 364 -33.98 -2.85 3.70
C LYS A 364 -34.47 -1.65 4.51
N SER A 365 -35.75 -1.31 4.40
CA SER A 365 -36.33 -0.08 4.99
C SER A 365 -36.13 0.07 6.50
N GLU A 366 -36.16 -1.03 7.27
CA GLU A 366 -35.90 -1.00 8.72
C GLU A 366 -34.44 -0.63 9.03
N HIS A 367 -33.50 -1.20 8.26
CA HIS A 367 -32.08 -0.89 8.41
C HIS A 367 -31.83 0.57 8.03
N GLU A 368 -32.46 1.04 6.93
CA GLU A 368 -32.39 2.44 6.49
C GLU A 368 -32.82 3.40 7.61
N ALA A 369 -34.02 3.19 8.18
CA ALA A 369 -34.56 4.05 9.22
C ALA A 369 -33.64 4.08 10.47
N TRP A 370 -33.14 2.91 10.89
CA TRP A 370 -32.23 2.83 12.02
C TRP A 370 -30.90 3.53 11.76
N ILE A 371 -30.27 3.31 10.59
CA ILE A 371 -29.00 3.96 10.22
C ILE A 371 -29.15 5.48 10.21
N ARG A 372 -30.26 6.03 9.67
CA ARG A 372 -30.52 7.48 9.67
C ARG A 372 -30.53 8.06 11.08
N VAL A 373 -31.13 7.37 12.05
CA VAL A 373 -31.13 7.79 13.45
C VAL A 373 -29.72 7.83 14.03
N GLN A 374 -28.90 6.81 13.75
CA GLN A 374 -27.52 6.77 14.24
C GLN A 374 -26.63 7.84 13.60
N ILE A 375 -26.78 8.10 12.30
CA ILE A 375 -26.11 9.22 11.61
C ILE A 375 -26.48 10.54 12.28
N GLN A 376 -27.78 10.80 12.52
CA GLN A 376 -28.20 12.05 13.15
C GLN A 376 -27.64 12.20 14.56
N ARG A 377 -27.63 11.12 15.35
CA ARG A 377 -27.02 11.12 16.69
C ARG A 377 -25.53 11.48 16.64
N ALA A 378 -24.77 10.80 15.77
CA ALA A 378 -23.34 11.03 15.63
C ALA A 378 -23.04 12.45 15.11
N MET A 379 -23.80 12.95 14.14
CA MET A 379 -23.65 14.33 13.62
C MET A 379 -23.95 15.38 14.69
N ASN A 380 -25.02 15.21 15.47
CA ASN A 380 -25.36 16.14 16.55
C ASN A 380 -24.26 16.17 17.62
N ALA A 381 -23.70 15.01 17.98
CA ALA A 381 -22.58 14.92 18.91
C ALA A 381 -21.34 15.63 18.36
N THR A 382 -20.98 15.34 17.10
CA THR A 382 -19.85 15.99 16.42
C THR A 382 -19.94 17.51 16.45
N LEU A 383 -21.09 18.08 16.05
CA LEU A 383 -21.27 19.53 16.00
C LEU A 383 -21.34 20.17 17.40
N SER A 384 -21.82 19.44 18.41
CA SER A 384 -21.96 19.99 19.77
C SER A 384 -20.65 19.96 20.56
N TYR A 385 -19.79 18.97 20.31
CA TYR A 385 -18.64 18.69 21.18
C TYR A 385 -17.29 18.75 20.47
N LEU A 386 -17.24 18.50 19.16
CA LEU A 386 -15.99 18.50 18.40
C LEU A 386 -15.81 19.75 17.55
N TRP A 387 -16.87 20.52 17.26
CA TRP A 387 -16.73 21.82 16.59
C TRP A 387 -16.31 22.89 17.60
N ASP A 388 -15.21 23.57 17.32
CA ASP A 388 -14.74 24.73 18.08
C ASP A 388 -15.06 26.02 17.31
N GLU A 389 -16.02 26.80 17.80
CA GLU A 389 -16.45 28.06 17.18
C GLU A 389 -15.37 29.16 17.20
N GLU A 390 -14.44 29.14 18.17
CA GLU A 390 -13.38 30.15 18.28
C GLU A 390 -12.25 29.84 17.29
N GLN A 391 -11.88 28.57 17.17
CA GLN A 391 -10.83 28.14 16.25
C GLN A 391 -11.35 27.88 14.82
N GLU A 392 -12.67 27.77 14.65
CA GLU A 392 -13.35 27.35 13.42
C GLU A 392 -12.79 26.03 12.83
N TYR A 393 -12.51 25.07 13.71
CA TYR A 393 -12.00 23.73 13.38
C TYR A 393 -12.74 22.64 14.16
N PHE A 394 -12.60 21.41 13.68
CA PHE A 394 -12.90 20.23 14.48
C PHE A 394 -11.70 19.86 15.34
N ILE A 395 -11.92 19.82 16.66
CA ILE A 395 -10.93 19.43 17.66
C ILE A 395 -11.04 17.94 18.02
N SER A 396 -9.95 17.35 18.50
CA SER A 396 -9.88 15.94 18.85
C SER A 396 -9.24 15.72 20.22
N GLY A 397 -9.83 14.84 21.03
CA GLY A 397 -9.32 14.43 22.34
C GLY A 397 -9.40 15.54 23.39
N GLU A 398 -9.02 15.18 24.62
CA GLU A 398 -9.07 16.11 25.77
C GLU A 398 -8.19 17.35 25.58
N ALA A 399 -7.08 17.20 24.85
CA ALA A 399 -6.17 18.29 24.52
C ALA A 399 -6.71 19.25 23.44
N ARG A 400 -7.91 18.99 22.89
CA ARG A 400 -8.55 19.80 21.83
C ARG A 400 -7.64 19.97 20.61
N GLN A 401 -6.94 18.90 20.22
CA GLN A 401 -5.94 18.93 19.15
C GLN A 401 -6.59 19.22 17.80
N VAL A 402 -5.97 20.10 17.02
CA VAL A 402 -6.31 20.33 15.60
C VAL A 402 -5.36 19.53 14.72
N SER A 403 -5.89 18.75 13.79
CA SER A 403 -5.11 17.94 12.85
C SER A 403 -5.71 17.96 11.45
N TRP A 404 -4.87 17.74 10.44
CA TRP A 404 -5.30 17.56 9.05
C TRP A 404 -6.24 16.36 8.90
N ALA A 405 -5.93 15.25 9.57
CA ALA A 405 -6.77 14.05 9.54
C ALA A 405 -8.21 14.32 10.01
N SER A 406 -8.38 15.01 11.15
CA SER A 406 -9.72 15.35 11.66
C SER A 406 -10.50 16.21 10.68
N GLN A 407 -9.86 17.24 10.12
CA GLN A 407 -10.52 18.17 9.19
C GLN A 407 -10.97 17.45 7.91
N VAL A 408 -10.04 16.71 7.29
CA VAL A 408 -10.27 16.00 6.03
C VAL A 408 -11.38 14.96 6.19
N TRP A 409 -11.35 14.15 7.24
CA TRP A 409 -12.39 13.14 7.44
C TRP A 409 -13.76 13.76 7.73
N MET A 410 -13.84 14.88 8.45
CA MET A 410 -15.12 15.59 8.67
C MET A 410 -15.72 16.12 7.37
N ILE A 411 -14.87 16.58 6.44
CA ILE A 411 -15.28 16.99 5.09
C ILE A 411 -15.78 15.79 4.29
N LEU A 412 -15.05 14.67 4.29
CA LEU A 412 -15.45 13.45 3.58
C LEU A 412 -16.73 12.83 4.16
N ALA A 413 -16.94 12.95 5.46
CA ALA A 413 -18.18 12.58 6.14
C ALA A 413 -19.33 13.58 5.89
N GLU A 414 -19.05 14.68 5.17
CA GLU A 414 -19.94 15.78 4.84
C GLU A 414 -20.66 16.31 6.09
N VAL A 415 -19.92 16.50 7.18
CA VAL A 415 -20.42 17.13 8.41
C VAL A 415 -20.65 18.63 8.20
N VAL A 416 -19.88 19.22 7.28
CA VAL A 416 -20.00 20.61 6.84
C VAL A 416 -20.14 20.68 5.34
N ASP A 417 -20.84 21.72 4.86
CA ASP A 417 -21.01 21.96 3.43
C ASP A 417 -19.71 22.46 2.77
N ALA A 418 -19.58 22.24 1.45
CA ALA A 418 -18.40 22.60 0.68
C ALA A 418 -17.89 24.06 0.89
N PRO A 419 -18.73 25.11 0.99
CA PRO A 419 -18.23 26.46 1.26
C PRO A 419 -17.54 26.63 2.61
N ILE A 420 -18.02 25.92 3.65
CA ILE A 420 -17.41 25.92 4.99
C ILE A 420 -16.11 25.12 4.95
N ALA A 421 -16.16 23.93 4.35
CA ALA A 421 -15.01 23.05 4.17
C ALA A 421 -13.83 23.76 3.47
N ARG A 422 -14.10 24.52 2.41
CA ARG A 422 -13.07 25.28 1.68
C ARG A 422 -12.37 26.31 2.55
N LYS A 423 -13.13 27.14 3.29
CA LYS A 423 -12.56 28.12 4.21
C LYS A 423 -11.76 27.45 5.33
N LEU A 424 -12.25 26.30 5.81
CA LEU A 424 -11.58 25.50 6.82
C LEU A 424 -10.21 25.01 6.31
N LEU A 425 -10.15 24.43 5.11
CA LEU A 425 -8.89 24.00 4.50
C LEU A 425 -7.93 25.17 4.23
N GLU A 426 -8.43 26.31 3.74
CA GLU A 426 -7.61 27.51 3.52
C GLU A 426 -6.98 28.05 4.82
N ARG A 427 -7.72 28.03 5.93
CA ARG A 427 -7.14 28.37 7.23
C ARG A 427 -6.11 27.32 7.68
N LEU A 428 -6.40 26.04 7.44
CA LEU A 428 -5.58 24.92 7.89
C LEU A 428 -4.19 24.95 7.23
N GLU A 429 -4.09 25.35 5.96
CA GLU A 429 -2.82 25.56 5.24
C GLU A 429 -1.86 26.53 5.96
N HIS A 430 -2.41 27.45 6.76
CA HIS A 430 -1.65 28.47 7.49
C HIS A 430 -1.53 28.17 9.00
N ASN A 431 -2.08 27.04 9.47
CA ASN A 431 -2.03 26.65 10.88
C ASN A 431 -0.81 25.77 11.15
N GLY A 432 0.32 26.39 11.49
CA GLY A 432 1.56 25.68 11.81
C GLY A 432 1.52 24.81 13.08
N ASN A 433 0.45 24.90 13.89
CA ASN A 433 0.26 24.07 15.08
C ASN A 433 -0.56 22.80 14.80
N ALA A 434 -1.14 22.67 13.60
CA ALA A 434 -1.95 21.50 13.27
C ALA A 434 -1.06 20.27 12.99
N ILE A 435 -1.46 19.10 13.51
CA ILE A 435 -0.77 17.84 13.20
C ILE A 435 -0.91 17.52 11.71
N GLY A 436 0.24 17.39 11.03
CA GLY A 436 0.34 17.18 9.59
C GLY A 436 -0.06 15.78 9.11
N MET A 437 0.11 15.54 7.81
CA MET A 437 -0.09 14.24 7.18
C MET A 437 1.27 13.60 6.87
N THR A 438 1.42 12.32 7.17
CA THR A 438 2.69 11.59 7.03
C THR A 438 2.70 10.68 5.80
N THR A 439 1.56 10.08 5.47
CA THR A 439 1.46 9.05 4.44
C THR A 439 0.78 9.56 3.17
N PRO A 440 1.13 9.00 1.99
CA PRO A 440 0.31 9.17 0.80
C PRO A 440 -1.13 8.66 0.98
N TYR A 441 -1.36 7.71 1.89
CA TYR A 441 -2.70 7.26 2.30
C TYR A 441 -3.55 8.42 2.86
N MET A 442 -3.02 9.22 3.78
CA MET A 442 -3.78 10.39 4.29
C MET A 442 -3.86 11.50 3.23
N VAL A 443 -2.82 11.69 2.42
CA VAL A 443 -2.85 12.67 1.31
C VAL A 443 -3.89 12.31 0.24
N HIS A 444 -4.15 11.02 -0.02
CA HIS A 444 -5.29 10.59 -0.86
C HIS A 444 -6.60 11.20 -0.38
N HIS A 445 -6.90 11.06 0.91
CA HIS A 445 -8.14 11.56 1.50
C HIS A 445 -8.21 13.09 1.44
N TYR A 446 -7.07 13.79 1.57
CA TYR A 446 -7.03 15.23 1.37
C TYR A 446 -7.37 15.63 -0.07
N VAL A 447 -6.81 14.94 -1.07
CA VAL A 447 -7.15 15.16 -2.47
C VAL A 447 -8.65 14.86 -2.72
N ASP A 448 -9.19 13.79 -2.14
CA ASP A 448 -10.62 13.46 -2.24
C ASP A 448 -11.50 14.56 -1.63
N ALA A 449 -11.11 15.10 -0.46
CA ALA A 449 -11.81 16.22 0.17
C ALA A 449 -11.77 17.49 -0.68
N LEU A 450 -10.65 17.80 -1.32
CA LEU A 450 -10.55 18.93 -2.27
C LEU A 450 -11.48 18.73 -3.46
N VAL A 451 -11.51 17.53 -4.04
CA VAL A 451 -12.41 17.19 -5.16
C VAL A 451 -13.87 17.32 -4.73
N LEU A 452 -14.24 16.79 -3.55
CA LEU A 452 -15.59 16.89 -2.99
C LEU A 452 -16.00 18.36 -2.76
N CYS A 453 -15.06 19.23 -2.42
CA CYS A 453 -15.29 20.66 -2.23
C CYS A 453 -15.33 21.47 -3.54
N GLY A 454 -15.09 20.85 -4.69
CA GLY A 454 -15.00 21.52 -5.99
C GLY A 454 -13.68 22.26 -6.23
N GLU A 455 -12.65 22.01 -5.42
CA GLU A 455 -11.31 22.63 -5.51
C GLU A 455 -10.39 21.82 -6.45
N ARG A 456 -10.86 21.58 -7.68
CA ARG A 456 -10.18 20.74 -8.69
C ARG A 456 -8.73 21.16 -8.94
N GLU A 457 -8.47 22.45 -9.12
CA GLU A 457 -7.12 22.94 -9.42
C GLU A 457 -6.16 22.72 -8.24
N LYS A 458 -6.60 22.97 -7.00
CA LYS A 458 -5.80 22.68 -5.80
C LYS A 458 -5.52 21.19 -5.66
N ALA A 459 -6.50 20.33 -5.98
CA ALA A 459 -6.32 18.88 -5.98
C ALA A 459 -5.24 18.44 -6.99
N MET A 460 -5.27 18.99 -8.21
CA MET A 460 -4.26 18.72 -9.23
C MET A 460 -2.86 19.25 -8.82
N GLU A 461 -2.79 20.45 -8.25
CA GLU A 461 -1.53 21.01 -7.73
C GLU A 461 -0.93 20.13 -6.63
N GLN A 462 -1.77 19.66 -5.69
CA GLN A 462 -1.33 18.77 -4.63
C GLN A 462 -0.79 17.45 -5.18
N ILE A 463 -1.45 16.87 -6.20
CA ILE A 463 -0.94 15.65 -6.86
C ILE A 463 0.45 15.89 -7.47
N ARG A 464 0.61 16.98 -8.23
CA ARG A 464 1.90 17.35 -8.86
C ARG A 464 2.98 17.61 -7.83
N LYS A 465 2.65 18.29 -6.73
CA LYS A 465 3.60 18.62 -5.67
C LYS A 465 4.08 17.37 -4.96
N TYR A 466 3.15 16.53 -4.51
CA TYR A 466 3.47 15.41 -3.63
C TYR A 466 3.98 14.20 -4.42
N TRP A 467 3.19 13.65 -5.34
CA TRP A 467 3.59 12.49 -6.15
C TRP A 467 4.60 12.85 -7.23
N GLY A 468 4.49 14.03 -7.84
CA GLY A 468 5.55 14.52 -8.72
C GLY A 468 6.87 14.78 -7.99
N GLY A 469 6.83 14.98 -6.66
CA GLY A 469 8.01 15.00 -5.79
C GLY A 469 8.71 13.63 -5.75
N MET A 470 7.97 12.54 -5.50
CA MET A 470 8.52 11.18 -5.54
C MET A 470 9.14 10.84 -6.90
N LEU A 471 8.52 11.27 -8.01
CA LEU A 471 9.10 11.09 -9.35
C LEU A 471 10.44 11.82 -9.52
N LYS A 472 10.56 13.04 -8.99
CA LYS A 472 11.83 13.80 -9.02
C LYS A 472 12.91 13.13 -8.18
N ASP A 473 12.52 12.44 -7.12
CA ASP A 473 13.41 11.67 -6.26
C ASP A 473 13.72 10.26 -6.81
N GLY A 474 13.20 9.92 -8.00
CA GLY A 474 13.55 8.70 -8.73
C GLY A 474 12.63 7.50 -8.54
N ALA A 475 11.38 7.71 -8.09
CA ALA A 475 10.40 6.65 -7.90
C ALA A 475 9.99 5.94 -9.21
N ASP A 476 10.18 4.62 -9.27
CA ASP A 476 9.58 3.73 -10.29
C ASP A 476 8.15 3.31 -9.94
N THR A 477 7.89 3.23 -8.64
CA THR A 477 6.63 2.90 -7.97
C THR A 477 6.46 3.84 -6.79
N PHE A 478 5.23 4.10 -6.36
CA PHE A 478 4.97 4.99 -5.24
C PHE A 478 5.18 4.30 -3.89
N TRP A 479 5.68 5.08 -2.94
CA TRP A 479 6.23 4.59 -1.69
C TRP A 479 5.19 4.58 -0.59
N GLU A 480 5.35 3.70 0.39
CA GLU A 480 4.50 3.63 1.58
C GLU A 480 4.50 4.94 2.37
N LEU A 481 5.68 5.55 2.48
CA LEU A 481 5.98 6.71 3.30
C LEU A 481 6.75 7.72 2.46
N TYR A 482 6.35 8.98 2.55
CA TYR A 482 7.05 10.06 1.86
C TYR A 482 6.87 11.38 2.61
N ASP A 483 7.93 11.81 3.28
CA ASP A 483 8.05 13.16 3.79
C ASP A 483 9.00 13.96 2.87
N PRO A 484 8.51 15.00 2.17
CA PRO A 484 9.37 15.87 1.38
C PRO A 484 10.47 16.58 2.18
N GLY A 485 10.28 16.78 3.49
CA GLY A 485 11.23 17.40 4.40
C GLY A 485 12.25 16.43 5.00
N ASP A 486 11.89 15.16 5.15
CA ASP A 486 12.79 14.09 5.61
C ASP A 486 12.70 12.85 4.71
N LYS A 487 13.65 12.75 3.77
CA LYS A 487 13.73 11.64 2.80
C LYS A 487 14.11 10.29 3.42
N THR A 488 14.50 10.29 4.70
CA THR A 488 14.86 9.10 5.48
C THR A 488 13.79 8.69 6.49
N PHE A 489 12.66 9.41 6.52
CA PHE A 489 11.59 9.15 7.48
C PHE A 489 11.11 7.69 7.45
N SER A 490 11.02 7.09 8.63
CA SER A 490 10.51 5.75 8.83
C SER A 490 9.91 5.61 10.25
N PRO A 491 8.62 5.26 10.38
CA PRO A 491 8.03 4.90 11.67
C PRO A 491 8.56 3.54 12.18
N TYR A 492 9.33 2.82 11.36
CA TYR A 492 9.90 1.51 11.67
C TYR A 492 11.29 1.57 12.28
N GLY A 493 11.89 2.77 12.34
CA GLY A 493 13.25 3.02 12.82
C GLY A 493 14.33 3.02 11.74
N SER A 494 14.02 2.61 10.50
CA SER A 494 14.96 2.63 9.38
C SER A 494 14.24 2.59 8.03
N ASN A 495 14.63 3.48 7.12
CA ASN A 495 14.08 3.54 5.75
C ASN A 495 14.35 2.26 4.93
N LEU A 496 15.35 1.45 5.28
CA LEU A 496 15.64 0.19 4.59
C LEU A 496 14.45 -0.79 4.58
N VAL A 497 13.58 -0.72 5.60
CA VAL A 497 12.40 -1.61 5.72
C VAL A 497 11.10 -0.98 5.24
N ASN A 498 11.10 0.31 4.88
CA ASN A 498 9.95 0.94 4.23
C ASN A 498 9.68 0.23 2.90
N SER A 499 8.41 0.14 2.47
CA SER A 499 8.08 -0.36 1.14
C SER A 499 8.18 0.77 0.10
N TYR A 500 8.94 0.55 -0.97
CA TYR A 500 9.03 1.49 -2.10
C TYR A 500 8.12 1.10 -3.28
N CYS A 501 7.28 0.08 -3.08
CA CYS A 501 6.10 -0.18 -3.89
C CYS A 501 4.93 -0.45 -2.94
N HIS A 502 4.05 0.53 -2.74
CA HIS A 502 2.94 0.41 -1.79
C HIS A 502 1.66 0.97 -2.40
N ALA A 503 0.65 0.11 -2.56
CA ALA A 503 -0.47 0.42 -3.45
C ALA A 503 -1.52 1.35 -2.84
N TRP A 504 -1.50 1.63 -1.53
CA TRP A 504 -2.28 2.77 -1.01
C TRP A 504 -1.84 4.12 -1.62
N SER A 505 -0.66 4.18 -2.25
CA SER A 505 -0.05 5.41 -2.78
C SER A 505 -0.32 5.60 -4.27
N CYS A 506 -0.99 4.63 -4.92
CA CYS A 506 -1.26 4.68 -6.36
C CYS A 506 -2.54 5.43 -6.74
N THR A 507 -3.23 6.04 -5.77
CA THR A 507 -4.51 6.73 -6.01
C THR A 507 -4.50 7.95 -6.93
N PRO A 508 -3.37 8.62 -7.27
CA PRO A 508 -3.41 9.63 -8.33
C PRO A 508 -4.03 9.13 -9.63
N SER A 509 -3.83 7.86 -9.98
CA SER A 509 -4.42 7.27 -11.19
C SER A 509 -5.95 7.30 -11.15
N TYR A 510 -6.56 6.97 -9.99
CA TYR A 510 -8.01 7.12 -9.78
C TYR A 510 -8.47 8.56 -10.03
N PHE A 511 -7.80 9.55 -9.43
CA PHE A 511 -8.21 10.95 -9.58
C PHE A 511 -8.02 11.47 -11.01
N ILE A 512 -6.87 11.19 -11.63
CA ILE A 512 -6.55 11.60 -12.99
C ILE A 512 -7.57 11.02 -13.97
N ARG A 513 -7.86 9.72 -13.86
CA ARG A 513 -8.72 9.01 -14.80
C ARG A 513 -10.20 9.31 -14.62
N ARG A 514 -10.65 9.54 -13.38
CA ARG A 514 -12.06 9.76 -13.08
C ARG A 514 -12.48 11.23 -13.08
N TYR A 515 -11.66 12.12 -12.52
CA TYR A 515 -12.05 13.51 -12.23
C TYR A 515 -11.30 14.55 -13.05
N PHE A 516 -10.03 14.31 -13.40
CA PHE A 516 -9.22 15.31 -14.12
C PHE A 516 -9.15 15.09 -15.62
N SER A 517 -9.71 13.98 -16.09
CA SER A 517 -9.87 13.62 -17.48
C SER A 517 -11.14 14.23 -18.10
#